data_AF-A0A6J5ECT7-F1
#
_entry.id   AF-A0A6J5ECT7-F1
#
_cell.length_a   1.000
_cell.length_b   1.000
_cell.length_c   1.000
_cell.angle_alpha   90.00
_cell.angle_beta   90.00
_cell.angle_gamma   90.00
#
_symmetry.space_group_name_H-M   'P 1'
#
loop_
_entity.id
_entity.type
_entity.pdbx_description
1 polymer ?
#
loop_
_entity_poly.entity_id
_entity_poly.type
_entity_poly.pdbx_seq_one_letter_code
_entity_poly.pdbx_strand_id
1 'polypeptide(L)'
;MNRTPTQNNNQHIPYFSLIPTYVLVRPGENGGYQVCGDGREDGASVGCYLSPLHALIEAEYNALTGRQYDVAHAGWIDPQVFRTADGKGLTADLRLGWPVRDGKILLRQDGGLASFARRMVHSTNTSTPPPYFEIDQEALDYIDSLHERAGLFAWREAYRNVTKWSSRRVTDVVTRAVASMKVTEGDISRCVEAALFDPEFEQWHIVPYAVLIG
;
A
#
# COMPACT_ATOMS: atom_id res chain seq x y z
N MET A 1 -9.44 -48.20 -20.20
CA MET A 1 -9.25 -46.93 -20.92
C MET A 1 -9.12 -45.83 -19.89
N ASN A 2 -7.88 -45.48 -19.53
CA ASN A 2 -7.60 -44.44 -18.54
C ASN A 2 -7.52 -43.10 -19.26
N ARG A 3 -8.44 -42.18 -18.94
CA ARG A 3 -8.29 -40.77 -19.32
C ARG A 3 -7.45 -40.10 -18.24
N THR A 4 -6.21 -39.80 -18.58
CA THR A 4 -5.33 -38.91 -17.81
C THR A 4 -5.96 -37.52 -17.77
N PRO A 5 -6.07 -36.86 -16.60
CA PRO A 5 -6.46 -35.46 -16.56
C PRO A 5 -5.32 -34.63 -17.11
N THR A 6 -5.60 -33.87 -18.18
CA THR A 6 -4.74 -32.80 -18.70
C THR A 6 -4.47 -31.78 -17.59
N GLN A 7 -3.23 -31.74 -17.11
CA GLN A 7 -2.71 -30.60 -16.35
C GLN A 7 -2.75 -29.36 -17.25
N ASN A 8 -3.72 -28.49 -17.02
CA ASN A 8 -3.72 -27.13 -17.57
C ASN A 8 -2.59 -26.36 -16.87
N ASN A 9 -1.47 -26.21 -17.57
CA ASN A 9 -0.22 -25.65 -17.06
C ASN A 9 -0.13 -24.11 -17.20
N ASN A 10 -1.26 -23.39 -17.10
CA ASN A 10 -1.25 -21.94 -17.01
C ASN A 10 -1.28 -21.53 -15.54
N GLN A 11 -0.14 -21.71 -14.84
CA GLN A 11 0.04 -21.08 -13.54
C GLN A 11 0.20 -19.58 -13.74
N HIS A 12 -0.90 -18.84 -13.57
CA HIS A 12 -0.85 -17.39 -13.45
C HIS A 12 0.00 -17.07 -12.21
N ILE A 13 1.15 -16.42 -12.41
CA ILE A 13 1.98 -15.95 -11.30
C ILE A 13 1.16 -14.84 -10.60
N PRO A 14 0.90 -14.94 -9.29
CA PRO A 14 0.22 -13.87 -8.57
C PRO A 14 0.99 -12.55 -8.71
N TYR A 15 0.28 -11.43 -8.84
CA TYR A 15 0.93 -10.12 -8.76
C TYR A 15 1.54 -9.91 -7.38
N PHE A 16 2.62 -9.13 -7.29
CA PHE A 16 3.33 -8.84 -6.05
C PHE A 16 3.83 -10.11 -5.33
N SER A 17 4.37 -11.06 -6.12
CA SER A 17 4.93 -12.31 -5.64
C SER A 17 6.35 -12.18 -5.11
N LEU A 18 7.11 -11.17 -5.56
CA LEU A 18 8.50 -10.95 -5.16
C LEU A 18 8.62 -10.11 -3.89
N ILE A 19 7.87 -9.01 -3.85
CA ILE A 19 7.79 -8.13 -2.67
C ILE A 19 6.34 -8.15 -2.18
N PRO A 20 6.07 -8.77 -1.01
CA PRO A 20 4.74 -8.83 -0.44
C PRO A 20 4.13 -7.44 -0.33
N THR A 21 2.96 -7.29 -0.94
CA THR A 21 2.23 -6.03 -1.01
C THR A 21 0.82 -6.27 -0.51
N TYR A 22 0.24 -5.28 0.16
CA TYR A 22 -1.04 -5.38 0.83
C TYR A 22 -1.98 -4.27 0.37
N VAL A 23 -3.27 -4.52 0.44
CA VAL A 23 -4.33 -3.56 0.07
C VAL A 23 -5.41 -3.49 1.13
N LEU A 24 -6.11 -2.36 1.21
CA LEU A 24 -7.35 -2.25 1.98
C LEU A 24 -8.52 -2.78 1.15
N VAL A 25 -9.31 -3.64 1.75
CA VAL A 25 -10.46 -4.28 1.09
C VAL A 25 -11.70 -4.21 1.95
N ARG A 26 -12.86 -4.31 1.29
CA ARG A 26 -14.16 -4.56 1.93
C ARG A 26 -14.79 -5.82 1.34
N PRO A 27 -15.70 -6.48 2.06
CA PRO A 27 -16.54 -7.51 1.47
C PRO A 27 -17.33 -6.93 0.28
N GLY A 28 -17.19 -7.53 -0.89
CA GLY A 28 -17.96 -7.21 -2.10
C GLY A 28 -19.22 -8.07 -2.22
N GLU A 29 -20.09 -7.72 -3.18
CA GLU A 29 -21.45 -8.28 -3.32
C GLU A 29 -21.52 -9.80 -3.62
N ASN A 30 -20.40 -10.48 -3.85
CA ASN A 30 -20.36 -11.92 -4.16
C ASN A 30 -19.32 -12.70 -3.32
N GLY A 31 -18.94 -12.18 -2.14
CA GLY A 31 -17.87 -12.77 -1.33
C GLY A 31 -16.46 -12.53 -1.88
N GLY A 32 -16.33 -11.80 -2.99
CA GLY A 32 -15.06 -11.23 -3.46
C GLY A 32 -14.67 -9.98 -2.68
N TYR A 33 -13.44 -9.51 -2.87
CA TYR A 33 -12.95 -8.27 -2.25
C TYR A 33 -13.22 -7.05 -3.14
N GLN A 34 -13.79 -6.00 -2.56
CA GLN A 34 -13.78 -4.67 -3.17
C GLN A 34 -12.58 -3.89 -2.62
N VAL A 35 -11.64 -3.55 -3.49
CA VAL A 35 -10.45 -2.78 -3.11
C VAL A 35 -10.82 -1.31 -2.91
N CYS A 36 -10.30 -0.70 -1.85
CA CYS A 36 -10.42 0.75 -1.66
C CYS A 36 -9.54 1.47 -2.68
N GLY A 37 -10.16 2.14 -3.66
CA GLY A 37 -9.43 3.00 -4.60
C GLY A 37 -9.15 4.38 -4.00
N ASP A 38 -8.11 5.05 -4.50
CA ASP A 38 -7.72 6.38 -4.01
C ASP A 38 -8.56 7.52 -4.59
N GLY A 39 -9.43 7.23 -5.56
CA GLY A 39 -10.42 8.15 -6.12
C GLY A 39 -9.78 9.35 -6.85
N ARG A 40 -8.61 9.17 -7.46
CA ARG A 40 -7.97 10.23 -8.26
C ARG A 40 -8.77 10.53 -9.53
N GLU A 41 -8.71 11.78 -9.97
CA GLU A 41 -9.43 12.30 -11.14
C GLU A 41 -9.07 11.60 -12.46
N ASP A 42 -7.89 10.97 -12.54
CA ASP A 42 -7.39 10.24 -13.70
C ASP A 42 -7.70 8.73 -13.68
N GLY A 43 -8.51 8.29 -12.71
CA GLY A 43 -8.93 6.91 -12.54
C GLY A 43 -8.59 6.36 -11.16
N ALA A 44 -9.41 5.42 -10.68
CA ALA A 44 -9.16 4.75 -9.41
C ALA A 44 -7.90 3.86 -9.53
N SER A 45 -6.78 4.30 -8.96
CA SER A 45 -5.62 3.46 -8.66
C SER A 45 -5.85 2.71 -7.36
N VAL A 46 -5.29 1.50 -7.29
CA VAL A 46 -5.28 0.68 -6.07
C VAL A 46 -4.18 1.17 -5.13
N GLY A 47 -4.56 1.56 -3.91
CA GLY A 47 -3.60 1.88 -2.86
C GLY A 47 -2.94 0.63 -2.29
N CYS A 48 -1.63 0.53 -2.45
CA CYS A 48 -0.81 -0.62 -2.05
C CYS A 48 0.15 -0.26 -0.90
N TYR A 49 0.40 -1.19 0.02
CA TYR A 49 1.31 -1.03 1.15
C TYR A 49 2.38 -2.11 1.13
N LEU A 50 3.60 -1.76 1.52
CA LEU A 50 4.73 -2.70 1.64
C LEU A 50 4.71 -3.54 2.92
N SER A 51 3.84 -3.19 3.85
CA SER A 51 3.75 -3.83 5.16
C SER A 51 2.28 -3.96 5.56
N PRO A 52 1.89 -5.13 6.10
CA PRO A 52 0.53 -5.32 6.57
C PRO A 52 0.23 -4.44 7.77
N LEU A 53 1.25 -4.07 8.57
CA LEU A 53 1.07 -3.20 9.73
C LEU A 53 0.71 -1.78 9.31
N HIS A 54 1.33 -1.23 8.26
CA HIS A 54 0.97 0.10 7.76
C HIS A 54 -0.44 0.13 7.17
N ALA A 55 -0.84 -0.93 6.47
CA ALA A 55 -2.22 -1.09 6.02
C ALA A 55 -3.19 -1.17 7.21
N LEU A 56 -2.86 -1.94 8.25
CA LEU A 56 -3.68 -2.07 9.46
C LEU A 56 -3.78 -0.77 10.27
N ILE A 57 -2.71 0.02 10.34
CA ILE A 57 -2.74 1.36 10.95
C ILE A 57 -3.82 2.22 10.28
N GLU A 58 -3.87 2.18 8.96
CA GLU A 58 -4.87 2.94 8.23
C GLU A 58 -6.27 2.33 8.35
N ALA A 59 -6.41 1.01 8.34
CA ALA A 59 -7.68 0.33 8.57
C ALA A 59 -8.27 0.68 9.95
N GLU A 60 -7.44 0.66 11.00
CA GLU A 60 -7.82 1.02 12.37
C GLU A 60 -8.21 2.50 12.47
N TYR A 61 -7.43 3.40 11.88
CA TYR A 61 -7.80 4.82 11.85
C TYR A 61 -9.15 5.04 11.14
N ASN A 62 -9.35 4.39 9.99
CA ASN A 62 -10.61 4.46 9.26
C ASN A 62 -11.78 3.92 10.09
N ALA A 63 -11.58 2.85 10.87
CA ALA A 63 -12.61 2.28 11.74
C ALA A 63 -13.09 3.28 12.80
N LEU A 64 -12.20 4.12 13.34
CA LEU A 64 -12.57 5.23 14.25
C LEU A 64 -13.48 6.26 13.57
N THR A 65 -13.39 6.39 12.24
CA THR A 65 -14.25 7.27 11.43
C THR A 65 -15.48 6.56 10.84
N GLY A 66 -15.78 5.34 11.31
CA GLY A 66 -16.93 4.54 10.86
C GLY A 66 -16.73 3.80 9.54
N ARG A 67 -15.50 3.76 9.01
CA ARG A 67 -15.14 3.04 7.77
C ARG A 67 -14.39 1.77 8.10
N GLN A 68 -15.01 0.62 7.91
CA GLN A 68 -14.36 -0.67 8.15
C GLN A 68 -13.66 -1.17 6.88
N TYR A 69 -12.45 -1.69 7.06
CA TYR A 69 -11.63 -2.31 6.03
C TYR A 69 -10.89 -3.51 6.62
N ASP A 70 -10.73 -4.55 5.81
CA ASP A 70 -9.78 -5.63 6.05
C ASP A 70 -8.48 -5.37 5.28
N VAL A 71 -7.43 -6.09 5.63
CA VAL A 71 -6.14 -6.07 4.91
C VAL A 71 -5.94 -7.41 4.22
N ALA A 72 -5.69 -7.36 2.91
CA ALA A 72 -5.43 -8.55 2.10
C ALA A 72 -4.09 -8.45 1.36
N HIS A 73 -3.47 -9.60 1.07
CA HIS A 73 -2.31 -9.64 0.17
C HIS A 73 -2.75 -9.28 -1.25
N ALA A 74 -2.05 -8.35 -1.89
CA ALA A 74 -2.37 -7.84 -3.22
C ALA A 74 -2.39 -8.94 -4.29
N GLY A 75 -1.54 -9.96 -4.16
CA GLY A 75 -1.54 -11.14 -5.04
C GLY A 75 -2.78 -12.04 -4.96
N TRP A 76 -3.70 -11.81 -4.00
CA TRP A 76 -4.99 -12.51 -3.93
C TRP A 76 -6.14 -11.70 -4.53
N ILE A 77 -5.87 -10.47 -4.95
CA ILE A 77 -6.84 -9.59 -5.58
C ILE A 77 -6.95 -9.94 -7.07
N ASP A 78 -8.16 -9.82 -7.61
CA ASP A 78 -8.39 -9.99 -9.04
C ASP A 78 -7.48 -9.03 -9.84
N PRO A 79 -6.62 -9.55 -10.74
CA PRO A 79 -5.76 -8.75 -11.61
C PRO A 79 -6.48 -7.64 -12.38
N GLN A 80 -7.79 -7.79 -12.65
CA GLN A 80 -8.59 -6.77 -13.33
C GLN A 80 -8.65 -5.45 -12.57
N VAL A 81 -8.57 -5.47 -11.23
CA VAL A 81 -8.63 -4.27 -10.39
C VAL A 81 -7.42 -3.36 -10.65
N PHE A 82 -6.29 -3.92 -11.04
CA PHE A 82 -5.07 -3.15 -11.32
C PHE A 82 -5.02 -2.60 -12.74
N ARG A 83 -6.02 -2.81 -13.60
CA ARG A 83 -5.94 -2.33 -14.99
C ARG A 83 -6.05 -0.82 -15.08
N THR A 84 -5.25 -0.23 -15.97
CA THR A 84 -5.42 1.17 -16.37
C THR A 84 -6.77 1.37 -17.04
N ALA A 85 -7.27 2.61 -17.05
CA ALA A 85 -8.57 2.94 -17.64
C ALA A 85 -8.67 2.58 -19.14
N ASP A 86 -7.56 2.61 -19.88
CA ASP A 86 -7.49 2.22 -21.28
C ASP A 86 -7.32 0.70 -21.50
N GLY A 87 -7.19 -0.08 -20.41
CA GLY A 87 -7.02 -1.53 -20.40
C GLY A 87 -5.67 -2.05 -20.92
N LYS A 88 -4.73 -1.17 -21.29
CA LYS A 88 -3.45 -1.53 -21.94
C LYS A 88 -2.29 -1.68 -20.96
N GLY A 89 -2.50 -1.32 -19.70
CA GLY A 89 -1.49 -1.40 -18.66
C GLY A 89 -2.06 -1.79 -17.31
N LEU A 90 -1.17 -1.80 -16.33
CA LEU A 90 -1.46 -2.02 -14.93
C LEU A 90 -1.01 -0.81 -14.12
N THR A 91 -1.75 -0.48 -13.07
CA THR A 91 -1.52 0.68 -12.21
C THR A 91 -1.76 0.36 -10.74
N ALA A 92 -0.90 0.91 -9.88
CA ALA A 92 -1.05 0.89 -8.43
C ALA A 92 -0.40 2.16 -7.86
N ASP A 93 -0.97 2.68 -6.77
CA ASP A 93 -0.35 3.75 -5.99
C ASP A 93 0.30 3.11 -4.76
N LEU A 94 1.63 3.02 -4.78
CA LEU A 94 2.41 2.49 -3.68
C LEU A 94 2.50 3.55 -2.57
N ARG A 95 1.89 3.27 -1.43
CA ARG A 95 1.84 4.16 -0.29
C ARG A 95 3.15 4.07 0.49
N LEU A 96 3.81 5.22 0.57
CA LEU A 96 5.15 5.36 1.12
C LEU A 96 5.15 6.03 2.49
N GLY A 97 4.02 6.54 2.93
CA GLY A 97 3.87 7.17 4.23
C GLY A 97 2.66 8.10 4.26
N TRP A 98 2.58 8.90 5.32
CA TRP A 98 1.51 9.89 5.49
C TRP A 98 2.10 11.30 5.46
N PRO A 99 1.61 12.23 4.62
CA PRO A 99 2.15 13.58 4.56
C PRO A 99 2.03 14.27 5.92
N VAL A 100 3.04 15.06 6.27
CA VAL A 100 3.13 15.77 7.54
C VAL A 100 3.19 17.27 7.32
N ARG A 101 2.50 18.01 8.20
CA ARG A 101 2.59 19.45 8.33
C ARG A 101 2.69 19.82 9.80
N ASP A 102 3.68 20.63 10.16
CA ASP A 102 3.92 21.08 11.54
C ASP A 102 3.98 19.91 12.55
N GLY A 103 4.60 18.79 12.14
CA GLY A 103 4.71 17.57 12.94
C GLY A 103 3.42 16.77 13.11
N LYS A 104 2.39 17.05 12.31
CA LYS A 104 1.09 16.36 12.34
C LYS A 104 0.79 15.72 10.98
N ILE A 105 0.26 14.51 11.00
CA ILE A 105 -0.21 13.78 9.81
C ILE A 105 -1.40 14.51 9.21
N LEU A 106 -1.40 14.68 7.89
CA LEU A 106 -2.50 15.31 7.17
C LEU A 106 -3.70 14.38 6.99
N LEU A 107 -4.88 14.98 7.12
CA LEU A 107 -6.15 14.41 6.74
C LEU A 107 -6.61 14.94 5.38
N ARG A 108 -7.28 14.08 4.63
CA ARG A 108 -8.11 14.41 3.47
C ARG A 108 -9.38 15.14 3.94
N GLN A 109 -10.05 15.82 3.01
CA GLN A 109 -11.32 16.52 3.28
C GLN A 109 -12.44 15.60 3.80
N ASP A 110 -12.38 14.30 3.49
CA ASP A 110 -13.32 13.28 3.97
C ASP A 110 -12.92 12.70 5.35
N GLY A 111 -11.96 13.32 6.03
CA GLY A 111 -11.41 12.88 7.31
C GLY A 111 -10.55 11.62 7.24
N GLY A 112 -10.29 11.05 6.06
CA GLY A 112 -9.35 9.94 5.89
C GLY A 112 -7.89 10.40 6.01
N LEU A 113 -6.96 9.49 6.31
CA LEU A 113 -5.54 9.82 6.26
C LEU A 113 -5.13 10.19 4.82
N ALA A 114 -4.41 11.30 4.64
CA ALA A 114 -3.78 11.59 3.37
C ALA A 114 -2.61 10.62 3.15
N SER A 115 -2.36 10.24 1.90
CA SER A 115 -1.25 9.34 1.57
C SER A 115 -0.21 10.06 0.73
N PHE A 116 1.06 9.89 1.12
CA PHE A 116 2.18 10.13 0.24
C PHE A 116 2.46 8.83 -0.51
N ALA A 117 2.19 8.83 -1.82
CA ALA A 117 2.23 7.63 -2.63
C ALA A 117 2.97 7.87 -3.96
N ARG A 118 3.64 6.83 -4.43
CA ARG A 118 4.27 6.77 -5.75
C ARG A 118 3.42 5.92 -6.67
N ARG A 119 3.05 6.48 -7.82
CA ARG A 119 2.32 5.72 -8.83
C ARG A 119 3.27 4.82 -9.61
N MET A 120 2.87 3.57 -9.78
CA MET A 120 3.52 2.59 -10.63
C MET A 120 2.62 2.28 -11.81
N VAL A 121 3.13 2.42 -13.03
CA VAL A 121 2.38 2.10 -14.26
C VAL A 121 3.23 1.18 -15.13
N HIS A 122 2.74 -0.03 -15.36
CA HIS A 122 3.35 -0.98 -16.29
C HIS A 122 2.49 -1.06 -17.54
N SER A 123 2.92 -0.38 -18.60
CA SER A 123 2.24 -0.37 -19.90
C SER A 123 2.95 -1.25 -20.90
N THR A 124 2.20 -1.83 -21.84
CA THR A 124 2.77 -2.45 -23.04
C THR A 124 2.30 -1.72 -24.29
N ASN A 125 3.06 -1.87 -25.38
CA ASN A 125 2.62 -1.41 -26.71
C ASN A 125 1.58 -2.36 -27.35
N THR A 126 1.12 -3.38 -26.62
CA THR A 126 0.13 -4.35 -27.10
C THR A 126 -1.24 -4.07 -26.53
N SER A 127 -2.28 -4.66 -27.12
CA SER A 127 -3.66 -4.54 -26.64
C SER A 127 -3.92 -5.31 -25.32
N THR A 128 -2.92 -5.96 -24.76
CA THR A 128 -3.02 -6.80 -23.56
C THR A 128 -2.09 -6.27 -22.46
N PRO A 129 -2.54 -6.21 -21.20
CA PRO A 129 -1.69 -5.80 -20.09
C PRO A 129 -0.57 -6.83 -19.86
N PRO A 130 0.53 -6.44 -19.18
CA PRO A 130 1.59 -7.37 -18.79
C PRO A 130 1.04 -8.56 -17.99
N PRO A 131 1.62 -9.77 -18.16
CA PRO A 131 1.20 -10.94 -17.40
C PRO A 131 1.72 -10.94 -15.95
N TYR A 132 2.57 -9.98 -15.57
CA TYR A 132 3.13 -9.81 -14.23
C TYR A 132 3.01 -8.36 -13.78
N PHE A 133 2.89 -8.16 -12.48
CA PHE A 133 2.89 -6.84 -11.85
C PHE A 133 3.63 -6.93 -10.53
N GLU A 134 4.80 -6.31 -10.50
CA GLU A 134 5.75 -6.32 -9.38
C GLU A 134 6.25 -4.91 -9.17
N ILE A 135 6.81 -4.63 -8.00
CA ILE A 135 7.44 -3.34 -7.71
C ILE A 135 8.68 -3.19 -8.61
N ASP A 136 8.68 -2.19 -9.48
CA ASP A 136 9.81 -1.90 -10.35
C ASP A 136 11.03 -1.37 -9.56
N GLN A 137 12.20 -1.44 -10.18
CA GLN A 137 13.46 -1.06 -9.54
C GLN A 137 13.48 0.44 -9.17
N GLU A 138 12.83 1.30 -9.96
CA GLU A 138 12.82 2.75 -9.73
C GLU A 138 12.00 3.10 -8.48
N ALA A 139 10.84 2.45 -8.33
CA ALA A 139 10.04 2.51 -7.11
C ALA A 139 10.82 1.94 -5.93
N LEU A 140 11.56 0.85 -6.14
CA LEU A 140 12.36 0.22 -5.09
C LEU A 140 13.49 1.13 -4.57
N ASP A 141 14.26 1.75 -5.47
CA ASP A 141 15.33 2.69 -5.13
C ASP A 141 14.77 3.91 -4.37
N TYR A 142 13.56 4.35 -4.74
CA TYR A 142 12.87 5.42 -4.04
C TYR A 142 12.47 5.03 -2.61
N ILE A 143 11.90 3.84 -2.43
CA ILE A 143 11.51 3.31 -1.13
C ILE A 143 12.73 3.17 -0.23
N ASP A 144 13.82 2.60 -0.76
CA ASP A 144 15.07 2.42 -0.03
C ASP A 144 15.60 3.80 0.42
N SER A 145 15.68 4.76 -0.49
CA SER A 145 16.10 6.14 -0.17
C SER A 145 15.24 6.80 0.92
N LEU A 146 13.93 6.57 0.92
CA LEU A 146 13.02 7.13 1.93
C LEU A 146 13.24 6.50 3.31
N HIS A 147 13.41 5.17 3.36
CA HIS A 147 13.67 4.45 4.61
C HIS A 147 15.06 4.75 5.17
N GLU A 148 16.09 4.90 4.33
CA GLU A 148 17.42 5.31 4.76
C GLU A 148 17.41 6.67 5.45
N ARG A 149 16.64 7.63 4.94
CA ARG A 149 16.45 8.95 5.60
C ARG A 149 15.75 8.84 6.96
N ALA A 150 14.93 7.82 7.15
CA ALA A 150 14.31 7.52 8.44
C ALA A 150 15.26 6.79 9.39
N GLY A 151 16.45 6.39 8.92
CA GLY A 151 17.38 5.54 9.67
C GLY A 151 17.01 4.05 9.61
N LEU A 152 16.08 3.65 8.74
CA LEU A 152 15.49 2.32 8.65
C LEU A 152 16.17 1.48 7.55
N PHE A 153 17.48 1.26 7.68
CA PHE A 153 18.27 0.56 6.65
C PHE A 153 17.86 -0.91 6.40
N ALA A 154 17.26 -1.57 7.40
CA ALA A 154 16.80 -2.97 7.32
C ALA A 154 15.26 -3.07 7.26
N TRP A 155 14.59 -2.10 6.62
CA TRP A 155 13.13 -2.01 6.60
C TRP A 155 12.45 -3.27 6.02
N ARG A 156 13.06 -3.91 5.01
CA ARG A 156 12.53 -5.13 4.38
C ARG A 156 12.47 -6.29 5.36
N GLU A 157 13.55 -6.47 6.13
CA GLU A 157 13.63 -7.46 7.22
C GLU A 157 12.57 -7.17 8.27
N ALA A 158 12.45 -5.90 8.69
CA ALA A 158 11.48 -5.48 9.68
C ALA A 158 10.05 -5.80 9.23
N TYR A 159 9.69 -5.45 8.00
CA TYR A 159 8.34 -5.67 7.45
C TYR A 159 8.05 -7.15 7.26
N ARG A 160 9.03 -7.94 6.78
CA ARG A 160 8.89 -9.40 6.72
C ARG A 160 8.72 -10.01 8.10
N ASN A 161 9.39 -9.49 9.13
CA ASN A 161 9.27 -10.00 10.49
C ASN A 161 7.91 -9.72 11.13
N VAL A 162 7.25 -8.61 10.78
CA VAL A 162 5.87 -8.30 11.21
C VAL A 162 4.91 -9.44 10.84
N THR A 163 5.08 -10.07 9.67
CA THR A 163 4.22 -11.20 9.23
C THR A 163 4.29 -12.43 10.14
N LYS A 164 5.32 -12.52 11.00
CA LYS A 164 5.55 -13.62 11.93
C LYS A 164 5.03 -13.31 13.34
N TRP A 165 4.56 -12.08 13.58
CA TRP A 165 4.06 -11.69 14.89
C TRP A 165 2.72 -12.34 15.20
N SER A 166 2.40 -12.48 16.49
CA SER A 166 1.08 -12.89 16.91
C SER A 166 0.05 -11.78 16.61
N SER A 167 -1.19 -12.17 16.33
CA SER A 167 -2.28 -11.21 16.10
C SER A 167 -2.42 -10.22 17.25
N ARG A 168 -2.25 -10.68 18.50
CA ARG A 168 -2.26 -9.81 19.69
C ARG A 168 -1.19 -8.72 19.61
N ARG A 169 0.06 -9.07 19.28
CA ARG A 169 1.13 -8.08 19.16
C ARG A 169 0.83 -7.07 18.05
N VAL A 170 0.34 -7.54 16.90
CA VAL A 170 -0.02 -6.67 15.78
C VAL A 170 -1.10 -5.67 16.21
N THR A 171 -2.19 -6.15 16.84
CA THR A 171 -3.26 -5.29 17.37
C THR A 171 -2.71 -4.26 18.37
N ASP A 172 -1.93 -4.70 19.35
CA ASP A 172 -1.37 -3.83 20.38
C ASP A 172 -0.50 -2.70 19.78
N VAL A 173 0.34 -3.01 18.78
CA VAL A 173 1.20 -2.03 18.08
C VAL A 173 0.36 -1.08 17.23
N VAL A 174 -0.61 -1.58 16.46
CA VAL A 174 -1.49 -0.78 15.62
C VAL A 174 -2.28 0.22 16.45
N THR A 175 -2.87 -0.23 17.57
CA THR A 175 -3.59 0.65 18.50
C THR A 175 -2.68 1.75 19.06
N ARG A 176 -1.44 1.43 19.46
CA ARG A 176 -0.48 2.45 19.93
C ARG A 176 -0.04 3.41 18.84
N ALA A 177 0.18 2.91 17.62
CA ALA A 177 0.53 3.73 16.47
C ALA A 177 -0.56 4.77 16.20
N VAL A 178 -1.83 4.34 16.12
CA VAL A 178 -2.99 5.22 15.92
C VAL A 178 -3.18 6.19 17.09
N ALA A 179 -3.09 5.72 18.33
CA ALA A 179 -3.27 6.57 19.52
C ALA A 179 -2.18 7.66 19.66
N SER A 180 -1.00 7.42 19.12
CA SER A 180 0.11 8.39 19.14
C SER A 180 0.10 9.36 17.96
N MET A 181 -0.76 9.17 16.96
CA MET A 181 -0.88 10.08 15.83
C MET A 181 -1.36 11.46 16.29
N LYS A 182 -0.71 12.50 15.77
CA LYS A 182 -1.27 13.86 15.77
C LYS A 182 -1.72 14.15 14.36
N VAL A 183 -2.98 14.54 14.20
CA VAL A 183 -3.58 14.79 12.88
C VAL A 183 -3.95 16.26 12.70
N THR A 184 -3.97 16.72 11.46
CA THR A 184 -4.47 18.04 11.07
C THR A 184 -5.04 18.00 9.67
N GLU A 185 -6.01 18.86 9.37
CA GLU A 185 -6.47 19.07 8.00
C GLU A 185 -5.51 19.99 7.25
N GLY A 186 -5.42 19.84 5.93
CA GLY A 186 -4.58 20.68 5.10
C GLY A 186 -4.47 20.24 3.65
N ASP A 187 -3.75 21.05 2.89
CA ASP A 187 -3.47 20.81 1.48
C ASP A 187 -2.16 20.01 1.33
N ILE A 188 -2.27 18.79 0.81
CA ILE A 188 -1.14 17.86 0.59
C ILE A 188 -0.08 18.45 -0.35
N SER A 189 -0.46 19.32 -1.29
CA SER A 189 0.47 19.90 -2.27
C SER A 189 1.55 20.79 -1.62
N ARG A 190 1.33 21.19 -0.36
CA ARG A 190 2.25 22.02 0.42
C ARG A 190 3.12 21.22 1.38
N CYS A 191 2.92 19.90 1.45
CA CYS A 191 3.73 19.03 2.31
C CYS A 191 5.03 18.65 1.62
N VAL A 192 6.10 18.65 2.42
CA VAL A 192 7.45 18.27 1.98
C VAL A 192 8.04 17.13 2.83
N GLU A 193 7.29 16.67 3.83
CA GLU A 193 7.67 15.63 4.78
C GLU A 193 6.60 14.57 4.89
N ALA A 194 7.01 13.32 5.13
CA ALA A 194 6.13 12.21 5.41
C ALA A 194 6.48 11.57 6.76
N ALA A 195 5.44 11.10 7.45
CA ALA A 195 5.53 10.22 8.58
C ALA A 195 5.65 8.77 8.09
N LEU A 196 6.63 8.07 8.64
CA LEU A 196 6.85 6.63 8.52
C LEU A 196 6.76 6.02 9.91
N PHE A 197 5.95 4.98 10.07
CA PHE A 197 5.93 4.22 11.32
C PHE A 197 7.00 3.13 11.26
N ASP A 198 7.84 3.07 12.28
CA ASP A 198 8.81 2.01 12.50
C ASP A 198 8.18 0.92 13.38
N PRO A 199 7.89 -0.28 12.83
CA PRO A 199 7.30 -1.36 13.62
C PRO A 199 8.22 -1.88 14.73
N GLU A 200 9.54 -1.85 14.55
CA GLU A 200 10.49 -2.46 15.49
C GLU A 200 10.60 -1.66 16.77
N PHE A 201 10.66 -0.33 16.65
CA PHE A 201 10.75 0.60 17.77
C PHE A 201 9.42 1.26 18.15
N GLU A 202 8.36 0.97 17.39
CA GLU A 202 6.99 1.46 17.61
C GLU A 202 6.87 2.99 17.64
N GLN A 203 7.60 3.68 16.75
CA GLN A 203 7.69 5.14 16.73
C GLN A 203 7.48 5.74 15.33
N TRP A 204 7.12 7.01 15.31
CA TRP A 204 6.95 7.80 14.09
C TRP A 204 8.25 8.52 13.72
N HIS A 205 8.73 8.29 12.51
CA HIS A 205 9.82 9.04 11.89
C HIS A 205 9.23 10.07 10.92
N ILE A 206 9.67 11.32 11.00
CA ILE A 206 9.29 12.36 10.04
C ILE A 206 10.50 12.59 9.13
N VAL A 207 10.30 12.41 7.82
CA VAL A 207 11.38 12.50 6.83
C VAL A 207 10.99 13.40 5.65
N PRO A 208 11.92 14.18 5.10
CA PRO A 208 11.67 14.99 3.91
C PRO A 208 11.60 14.14 2.63
N TYR A 209 10.54 14.32 1.83
CA TYR A 209 10.38 13.68 0.51
C TYR A 209 10.47 14.65 -0.68
N ALA A 210 10.48 15.97 -0.45
CA ALA A 210 10.52 16.98 -1.52
C ALA A 210 11.80 17.00 -2.38
N VAL A 211 12.80 16.17 -2.07
CA VAL A 211 14.07 16.07 -2.82
C VAL A 211 14.02 15.01 -3.93
N LEU A 212 12.90 14.29 -4.10
CA LEU A 212 12.84 13.15 -5.02
C LEU A 212 11.96 13.40 -6.26
N ILE A 213 11.76 14.67 -6.63
CA ILE A 213 11.24 15.05 -7.94
C ILE A 213 12.45 15.49 -8.78
N GLY A 214 13.14 14.51 -9.35
CA GLY A 214 14.21 14.68 -10.33
C GLY A 214 13.93 13.79 -11.51
#